data_AF-A0AAU9N979-F1
#
_entry.id   AF-A0AAU9N979-F1
#
_cell.length_a   1.000
_cell.length_b   1.000
_cell.length_c   1.000
_cell.angle_alpha   90.00
_cell.angle_beta   90.00
_cell.angle_gamma   90.00
#
_symmetry.space_group_name_H-M   'P 1'
#
loop_
_entity.id
_entity.type
_entity.pdbx_description
1 polymer ?
#
loop_
_entity_poly.entity_id
_entity_poly.type
_entity_poly.pdbx_seq_one_letter_code
_entity_poly.pdbx_strand_id
1 'polypeptide(L)'
;MLVITQAFAGHLGDLELAAVSIATNVIVGFDIGLLLGMASALETLCGQAYGAKTIECWECIYNAHGSYFSYVVYSFSHYTSSLHRC
;
A
#
# COMPACT_ATOMS: atom_id res chain seq x y z
N MET A 1 7.40 -9.88 -2.23
CA MET A 1 7.80 -10.67 -1.05
C MET A 1 6.60 -11.31 -0.32
N LEU A 2 5.45 -11.51 -0.99
CA LEU A 2 4.24 -12.10 -0.38
C LEU A 2 4.23 -13.63 -0.39
N VAL A 3 4.76 -14.22 -1.47
CA VAL A 3 4.79 -15.69 -1.66
C VAL A 3 5.63 -16.38 -0.58
N ILE A 4 6.70 -15.73 -0.12
CA ILE A 4 7.60 -16.29 0.89
C ILE A 4 6.92 -16.34 2.26
N THR A 5 6.27 -15.26 2.68
CA THR A 5 5.52 -15.22 3.95
C THR A 5 4.32 -16.16 3.95
N GLN A 6 3.63 -16.31 2.81
CA GLN A 6 2.53 -17.27 2.66
C GLN A 6 3.04 -18.72 2.70
N ALA A 7 4.20 -19.02 2.09
CA ALA A 7 4.79 -20.37 2.15
C ALA A 7 5.19 -20.77 3.58
N PHE A 8 5.75 -19.86 4.38
CA PHE A 8 6.03 -20.12 5.79
C PHE A 8 4.74 -20.27 6.61
N ALA A 9 3.76 -19.39 6.43
CA ALA A 9 2.48 -19.47 7.15
C ALA A 9 1.71 -20.77 6.86
N GLY A 10 1.75 -21.29 5.63
CA GLY A 10 1.14 -22.56 5.27
C GLY A 10 1.77 -23.78 5.94
N HIS A 11 3.01 -23.65 6.44
CA HIS A 11 3.68 -24.71 7.19
C HIS A 11 3.41 -24.64 8.71
N LEU A 12 2.88 -23.51 9.22
CA LEU A 12 2.44 -23.32 10.60
C LEU A 12 0.99 -23.80 10.78
N GLY A 13 0.13 -23.59 9.77
CA GLY A 13 -1.23 -24.08 9.76
C GLY A 13 -2.13 -23.36 8.75
N ASP A 14 -3.25 -23.99 8.40
CA ASP A 14 -4.23 -23.40 7.48
C ASP A 14 -4.86 -22.10 8.03
N LEU A 15 -4.95 -21.97 9.37
CA LEU A 15 -5.54 -20.80 10.02
C LEU A 15 -4.64 -19.57 9.88
N GLU A 16 -3.34 -19.68 10.20
CA GLU A 16 -2.38 -18.60 9.98
C GLU A 16 -2.23 -18.25 8.49
N LEU A 17 -2.26 -19.24 7.60
CA LEU A 17 -2.24 -19.01 6.16
C LEU A 17 -3.46 -18.19 5.68
N ALA A 18 -4.65 -18.55 6.14
CA ALA A 18 -5.88 -17.82 5.82
C ALA A 18 -5.83 -16.38 6.35
N ALA A 19 -5.38 -16.19 7.59
CA ALA A 19 -5.25 -14.86 8.21
C ALA A 19 -4.26 -13.96 7.44
N VAL A 20 -3.08 -14.47 7.10
CA VAL A 20 -2.06 -13.75 6.32
C VAL A 20 -2.60 -13.38 4.93
N SER A 21 -3.29 -14.31 4.26
CA SER A 21 -3.85 -14.10 2.93
C SER A 21 -4.92 -13.00 2.92
N ILE A 22 -5.83 -13.01 3.89
CA ILE A 22 -6.88 -11.99 4.00
C ILE A 22 -6.27 -10.62 4.32
N ALA A 23 -5.37 -10.55 5.31
CA ALA A 23 -4.72 -9.30 5.70
C ALA A 23 -3.99 -8.65 4.52
N THR A 24 -3.26 -9.46 3.75
CA THR A 24 -2.50 -8.95 2.59
C THR A 24 -3.40 -8.53 1.44
N ASN A 25 -4.49 -9.25 1.17
CA ASN A 25 -5.45 -8.84 0.16
C ASN A 25 -6.14 -7.51 0.51
N VAL A 26 -6.46 -7.29 1.79
CA VAL A 26 -7.06 -6.03 2.27
C VAL A 26 -6.09 -4.87 2.12
N ILE A 27 -4.82 -5.04 2.53
CA ILE A 27 -3.80 -3.99 2.41
C ILE A 27 -3.60 -3.61 0.94
N VAL A 28 -3.36 -4.60 0.07
CA VAL A 28 -3.16 -4.36 -1.36
C VAL A 28 -4.38 -3.70 -2.01
N GLY A 29 -5.60 -4.15 -1.68
CA GLY A 29 -6.82 -3.54 -2.21
C GLY A 29 -7.01 -2.09 -1.78
N PHE A 30 -6.69 -1.79 -0.51
CA PHE A 30 -6.74 -0.42 0.01
C PHE A 30 -5.69 0.48 -0.65
N ASP A 31 -4.44 0.03 -0.77
CA ASP A 31 -3.35 0.78 -1.42
C ASP A 31 -3.65 1.13 -2.87
N ILE A 32 -4.09 0.14 -3.64
CA ILE A 32 -4.43 0.36 -5.05
C ILE A 32 -5.60 1.33 -5.16
N GLY A 33 -6.64 1.17 -4.32
CA GLY A 33 -7.79 2.07 -4.32
C GLY A 33 -7.43 3.51 -3.98
N LEU A 34 -6.58 3.71 -2.96
CA LEU A 34 -6.12 5.02 -2.53
C LEU A 34 -5.22 5.69 -3.57
N LEU A 35 -4.30 4.93 -4.16
CA LEU A 35 -3.41 5.41 -5.23
C LEU A 35 -4.20 5.83 -6.47
N LEU A 36 -5.20 5.03 -6.88
CA LEU A 36 -6.10 5.38 -7.99
C LEU A 36 -6.91 6.64 -7.68
N GLY A 37 -7.45 6.76 -6.46
CA GLY A 37 -8.19 7.96 -6.05
C GLY A 37 -7.33 9.22 -6.11
N MET A 38 -6.09 9.14 -5.61
CA MET A 38 -5.13 10.24 -5.69
C MET A 38 -4.75 10.55 -7.14
N ALA A 39 -4.52 9.54 -7.98
CA ALA A 39 -4.21 9.72 -9.39
C ALA A 39 -5.34 10.47 -10.14
N SER A 40 -6.62 10.13 -9.90
CA SER A 40 -7.75 10.84 -10.51
C SER A 40 -7.89 12.28 -10.03
N ALA A 41 -7.71 12.53 -8.73
CA ALA A 41 -7.70 13.90 -8.19
C ALA A 41 -6.58 14.72 -8.84
N LEU A 42 -5.45 14.07 -9.10
CA LEU A 42 -4.28 14.70 -9.64
C LEU A 42 -4.33 14.91 -11.16
N GLU A 43 -5.01 14.04 -11.90
CA GLU A 43 -5.34 14.27 -13.31
C GLU A 43 -6.18 15.55 -13.47
N THR A 44 -7.14 15.77 -12.56
CA THR A 44 -7.93 17.00 -12.49
C THR A 44 -7.04 18.20 -12.15
N LEU A 45 -6.24 18.11 -11.08
CA LEU A 45 -5.35 19.19 -10.65
C LEU A 45 -4.29 19.53 -11.70
N CYS A 46 -3.70 18.52 -12.36
CA CYS A 46 -2.72 18.70 -13.43
C CYS A 46 -3.38 19.37 -14.65
N GLY A 47 -4.62 19.00 -15.00
CA GLY A 47 -5.41 19.72 -16.01
C GLY A 47 -5.64 21.19 -15.65
N GLN A 48 -5.93 21.50 -14.39
CA GLN A 48 -6.08 22.88 -13.93
C GLN A 48 -4.74 23.63 -13.91
N ALA A 49 -3.67 23.01 -13.42
CA ALA A 49 -2.33 23.57 -13.31
C ALA A 49 -1.70 23.81 -14.69
N TYR A 50 -1.96 22.93 -15.68
CA TYR A 50 -1.57 23.14 -17.07
C TYR A 50 -2.27 24.38 -17.67
N GLY A 51 -3.56 24.56 -17.38
CA GLY A 51 -4.31 25.77 -17.76
C GLY A 51 -3.78 27.04 -17.07
N ALA A 52 -3.33 26.92 -15.82
CA ALA A 52 -2.80 28.02 -15.00
C ALA A 52 -1.27 28.22 -15.08
N LYS A 53 -0.55 27.39 -15.85
CA LYS A 53 0.92 27.37 -15.98
C LYS A 53 1.69 27.17 -14.65
N THR A 54 1.17 26.38 -13.73
CA THR A 54 1.81 26.08 -12.43
C THR A 54 2.36 24.65 -12.40
N ILE A 55 3.53 24.45 -11.77
CA ILE A 55 4.25 23.16 -11.74
C ILE A 55 4.21 22.51 -10.34
N GLU A 56 3.54 23.17 -9.39
CA GLU A 56 3.45 22.83 -7.97
C GLU A 56 2.86 21.42 -7.71
N CYS A 57 2.13 20.87 -8.68
CA CYS A 57 1.42 19.60 -8.52
C CYS A 57 2.34 18.38 -8.36
N TRP A 58 3.59 18.44 -8.84
CA TRP A 58 4.51 17.31 -8.85
C TRP A 58 5.01 16.91 -7.45
N GLU A 59 5.22 17.90 -6.57
CA GLU A 59 5.80 17.68 -5.24
C GLU A 59 4.83 16.92 -4.32
N CYS A 60 3.53 17.20 -4.43
CA CYS A 60 2.48 16.47 -3.72
C CYS A 60 2.43 14.98 -4.10
N ILE A 61 2.59 14.63 -5.38
CA ILE A 61 2.62 13.21 -5.81
C ILE A 61 3.77 12.49 -5.12
N TYR A 62 4.97 13.06 -5.17
CA TYR A 62 6.17 12.42 -4.65
C TYR A 62 6.09 12.24 -3.13
N ASN A 63 5.58 13.25 -2.41
CA ASN A 63 5.41 13.16 -0.95
C ASN A 63 4.32 12.16 -0.55
N ALA A 64 3.20 12.15 -1.29
CA ALA A 64 2.11 11.21 -1.06
C ALA A 64 2.58 9.77 -1.28
N HIS A 65 3.20 9.47 -2.43
CA HIS A 65 3.70 8.14 -2.76
C HIS A 65 4.75 7.63 -1.76
N GLY A 66 5.66 8.50 -1.30
CA GLY A 66 6.64 8.14 -0.27
C GLY A 66 6.02 7.83 1.10
N SER A 67 5.02 8.60 1.51
CA SER A 67 4.29 8.37 2.77
C SER A 67 3.46 7.09 2.73
N TYR A 68 2.81 6.79 1.60
CA TYR A 68 2.04 5.55 1.40
C TYR A 68 2.94 4.32 1.46
N PHE A 69 4.06 4.33 0.73
CA PHE A 69 4.98 3.20 0.74
C PHE A 69 5.53 2.91 2.15
N SER A 70 5.80 3.96 2.94
CA SER A 70 6.22 3.81 4.33
C SER A 70 5.14 3.17 5.20
N TYR A 71 3.88 3.59 5.07
CA TYR A 71 2.74 3.07 5.86
C TYR A 71 2.47 1.58 5.60
N VAL A 72 2.60 1.14 4.35
CA VAL A 72 2.42 -0.27 3.95
C VAL A 72 3.52 -1.14 4.51
N VAL A 73 4.78 -0.71 4.36
CA VAL A 73 5.93 -1.45 4.88
C VAL A 73 5.89 -1.54 6.41
N TYR A 74 5.39 -0.49 7.08
CA TYR A 74 5.21 -0.48 8.52
C TYR A 74 4.13 -1.47 8.98
N SER A 75 2.96 -1.48 8.31
CA SER A 75 1.89 -2.45 8.59
C SER A 75 2.35 -3.88 8.36
N PHE A 76 3.10 -4.13 7.28
CA PHE A 76 3.63 -5.45 6.95
C PHE A 76 4.70 -5.93 7.92
N SER A 77 5.62 -5.05 8.33
CA SER A 77 6.61 -5.35 9.36
C SER A 77 5.97 -5.66 10.71
N HIS A 78 4.93 -4.90 11.09
CA HIS A 78 4.19 -5.14 12.32
C HIS A 78 3.48 -6.51 12.29
N TYR A 79 2.92 -6.89 11.14
CA TYR A 79 2.29 -8.20 10.94
C TYR A 79 3.30 -9.37 11.04
N THR A 80 4.43 -9.28 10.33
CA THR A 80 5.54 -10.25 10.44
C THR A 80 6.07 -10.38 11.87
N SER A 81 6.21 -9.26 12.59
CA SER A 81 6.70 -9.26 13.97
C SER A 81 5.70 -9.81 15.00
N SER A 82 4.41 -9.84 14.65
CA SER A 82 3.38 -10.51 15.45
C SER A 82 3.38 -12.02 15.19
N LEU A 83 3.63 -12.46 13.95
CA LEU A 83 3.73 -13.88 13.60
C LEU A 83 4.93 -14.56 14.27
N HIS A 84 6.07 -13.87 14.43
CA HIS A 84 7.25 -14.42 15.12
C HIS A 84 7.10 -14.48 16.65
N ARG A 85 5.97 -14.04 17.21
CA ARG A 85 5.68 -14.00 18.64
C ARG A 85 4.53 -14.94 19.05
N CYS A 86 3.92 -15.62 18.09
CA CYS A 86 3.00 -16.74 18.28
C CYS A 86 3.77 -18.06 18.10
#